data_AF-A0A3E3K2J1-F1
#
_entry.id   AF-A0A3E3K2J1-F1
#
_cell.length_a   1.000
_cell.length_b   1.000
_cell.length_c   1.000
_cell.angle_alpha   90.00
_cell.angle_beta   90.00
_cell.angle_gamma   90.00
#
_symmetry.space_group_name_H-M   'P 1'
#
loop_
_entity.id
_entity.type
_entity.pdbx_description
1 polymer ?
#
loop_
_entity_poly.entity_id
_entity_poly.type
_entity_poly.pdbx_seq_one_letter_code
_entity_poly.pdbx_strand_id
1 'polypeptide(L)'
;MKPTIDQLRQLLDFLQSHYNIDVTEAFEIVKFADNMMFGNEGFPVTHCGAGITSLSIHPDGNVYPCVKRYGETDLITNIFNTEAVYDILIHRKELIKKDLVDNNKSCQKCELKYFCGGGCRAEATNHLPCKYNCSYYKFALEYYGENIYKK
;
A
#
# COMPACT_ATOMS: atom_id res chain seq x y z
N MET A 1 -2.76 -13.58 -12.15
CA MET A 1 -1.53 -13.41 -12.94
C MET A 1 -1.08 -11.97 -12.77
N LYS A 2 0.21 -11.71 -12.49
CA LYS A 2 0.74 -10.35 -12.33
C LYS A 2 1.53 -9.98 -13.59
N PRO A 3 1.46 -8.72 -14.10
CA PRO A 3 2.29 -8.31 -15.22
C PRO A 3 3.79 -8.42 -14.87
N THR A 4 4.61 -8.72 -15.88
CA THR A 4 6.07 -8.70 -15.75
C THR A 4 6.57 -7.26 -15.67
N ILE A 5 7.82 -7.08 -15.20
CA ILE A 5 8.46 -5.76 -15.18
C ILE A 5 8.58 -5.18 -16.60
N ASP A 6 8.87 -6.01 -17.59
CA ASP A 6 8.96 -5.57 -18.99
C ASP A 6 7.62 -5.06 -19.52
N GLN A 7 6.51 -5.75 -19.19
CA GLN A 7 5.17 -5.31 -19.57
C GLN A 7 4.82 -3.97 -18.92
N LEU A 8 5.19 -3.77 -17.64
CA LEU A 8 4.97 -2.51 -16.94
C LEU A 8 5.80 -1.38 -17.56
N ARG A 9 7.09 -1.64 -17.87
CA ARG A 9 7.96 -0.66 -18.52
C ARG A 9 7.43 -0.24 -19.89
N GLN A 10 7.05 -1.20 -20.72
CA GLN A 10 6.47 -0.92 -22.04
C GLN A 10 5.22 -0.04 -21.96
N LEU A 11 4.34 -0.31 -20.99
CA LEU A 11 3.15 0.51 -20.76
C LEU A 11 3.52 1.94 -20.35
N LEU A 12 4.42 2.11 -19.38
CA LEU A 12 4.80 3.43 -18.88
C LEU A 12 5.56 4.26 -19.94
N ASP A 13 6.44 3.62 -20.72
CA ASP A 13 7.17 4.24 -21.82
C ASP A 13 6.20 4.67 -22.93
N PHE A 14 5.21 3.83 -23.24
CA PHE A 14 4.14 4.16 -24.18
C PHE A 14 3.35 5.38 -23.71
N LEU A 15 2.94 5.44 -22.43
CA LEU A 15 2.16 6.56 -21.91
C LEU A 15 2.93 7.88 -22.02
N GLN A 16 4.18 7.91 -21.55
CA GLN A 16 5.00 9.13 -21.59
C GLN A 16 5.26 9.58 -23.04
N SER A 17 5.65 8.67 -23.93
CA SER A 17 5.99 9.02 -25.32
C SER A 17 4.77 9.37 -26.19
N HIS A 18 3.67 8.63 -26.04
CA HIS A 18 2.49 8.80 -26.89
C HIS A 18 1.68 10.02 -26.50
N TYR A 19 1.52 10.26 -25.20
CA TYR A 19 0.74 11.40 -24.69
C TYR A 19 1.62 12.63 -24.37
N ASN A 20 2.95 12.50 -24.47
CA ASN A 20 3.90 13.57 -24.14
C ASN A 20 3.68 14.13 -22.72
N ILE A 21 3.58 13.20 -21.76
CA ILE A 21 3.35 13.45 -20.33
C ILE A 21 4.55 13.01 -19.52
N ASP A 22 4.73 13.59 -18.33
CA ASP A 22 5.81 13.19 -17.43
C ASP A 22 5.49 11.90 -16.66
N VAL A 23 6.50 11.39 -15.95
CA VAL A 23 6.39 10.14 -15.20
C VAL A 23 5.37 10.21 -14.06
N THR A 24 5.15 11.39 -13.46
CA THR A 24 4.19 11.56 -12.38
C THR A 24 2.77 11.43 -12.93
N GLU A 25 2.47 12.13 -14.03
CA GLU A 25 1.18 12.02 -14.70
C GLU A 25 0.94 10.59 -15.22
N ALA A 26 1.96 9.93 -15.79
CA ALA A 26 1.85 8.55 -16.23
C ALA A 26 1.50 7.60 -15.07
N PHE A 27 2.15 7.75 -13.90
CA PHE A 27 1.85 6.93 -12.71
C PHE A 27 0.42 7.19 -12.21
N GLU A 28 -0.03 8.43 -12.21
CA GLU A 28 -1.37 8.80 -11.79
C GLU A 28 -2.48 8.24 -12.68
N ILE A 29 -2.28 8.19 -14.00
CA ILE A 29 -3.25 7.66 -14.97
C ILE A 29 -3.53 6.17 -14.71
N VAL A 30 -2.47 5.38 -14.54
CA VAL A 30 -2.60 3.92 -14.34
C VAL A 30 -2.65 3.51 -12.87
N LYS A 31 -2.64 4.48 -11.94
CA LYS A 31 -2.60 4.25 -10.50
C LYS A 31 -1.45 3.34 -10.08
N PHE A 32 -0.30 3.54 -10.72
CA PHE A 32 0.86 2.67 -10.59
C PHE A 32 1.68 3.03 -9.34
N ALA A 33 1.66 2.10 -8.37
CA ALA A 33 2.41 2.23 -7.12
C ALA A 33 2.00 3.46 -6.28
N ASP A 34 0.74 3.87 -6.37
CA ASP A 34 0.16 5.02 -5.66
C ASP A 34 0.46 5.04 -4.15
N ASN A 35 0.55 3.87 -3.52
CA ASN A 35 0.88 3.77 -2.11
C ASN A 35 2.29 4.27 -1.75
N MET A 36 3.16 4.49 -2.75
CA MET A 36 4.50 5.05 -2.57
C MET A 36 4.50 6.59 -2.62
N MET A 37 3.37 7.22 -2.99
CA MET A 37 3.15 8.66 -2.96
C MET A 37 4.23 9.49 -3.68
N PHE A 38 4.72 8.99 -4.82
CA PHE A 38 5.70 9.71 -5.63
C PHE A 38 5.22 11.14 -5.96
N GLY A 39 6.14 12.11 -5.92
CA GLY A 39 5.84 13.51 -6.22
C GLY A 39 5.11 14.29 -5.12
N ASN A 40 4.70 13.64 -4.02
CA ASN A 40 4.05 14.31 -2.90
C ASN A 40 5.05 14.57 -1.76
N GLU A 41 5.05 15.78 -1.21
CA GLU A 41 5.75 16.09 0.03
C GLU A 41 5.06 15.39 1.20
N GLY A 42 5.76 14.50 1.91
CA GLY A 42 5.11 13.69 2.94
C GLY A 42 6.06 12.89 3.82
N PHE A 43 5.50 12.41 4.93
CA PHE A 43 6.16 11.52 5.88
C PHE A 43 6.40 10.13 5.26
N PRO A 44 7.42 9.38 5.73
CA PRO A 44 7.70 8.03 5.24
C PRO A 44 6.46 7.12 5.35
N VAL A 45 6.24 6.29 4.33
CA VAL A 45 5.16 5.29 4.34
C VAL A 45 5.59 4.14 5.25
N THR A 46 4.92 3.99 6.39
CA THR A 46 5.28 2.98 7.40
C THR A 46 4.28 1.81 7.50
N HIS A 47 3.13 1.92 6.83
CA HIS A 47 2.07 0.91 6.81
C HIS A 47 1.13 1.12 5.61
N CYS A 48 0.41 0.09 5.16
CA CYS A 48 -0.61 0.22 4.10
C CYS A 48 -1.92 0.90 4.56
N GLY A 49 -2.00 1.38 5.79
CA GLY A 49 -3.19 2.04 6.35
C GLY A 49 -4.34 1.13 6.80
N ALA A 50 -4.41 -0.15 6.42
CA ALA A 50 -5.48 -1.05 6.85
C ALA A 50 -5.60 -1.11 8.38
N GLY A 51 -6.77 -0.79 8.94
CA GLY A 51 -7.05 -0.74 10.37
C GLY A 51 -6.39 0.42 11.14
N ILE A 52 -5.62 1.29 10.46
CA ILE A 52 -4.89 2.42 11.09
C ILE A 52 -5.39 3.78 10.60
N THR A 53 -5.37 3.98 9.29
CA THR A 53 -5.81 5.22 8.61
C THR A 53 -6.99 4.96 7.67
N SER A 54 -7.37 3.70 7.49
CA SER A 54 -8.51 3.27 6.70
C SER A 54 -9.26 2.15 7.42
N LEU A 55 -10.57 2.10 7.20
CA LEU A 55 -11.48 1.04 7.62
C LEU A 55 -12.46 0.78 6.48
N SER A 56 -13.03 -0.42 6.45
CA SER A 56 -14.18 -0.73 5.61
C SER A 56 -15.38 -1.04 6.49
N ILE A 57 -16.50 -0.39 6.22
CA ILE A 57 -17.76 -0.63 6.93
C ILE A 57 -18.73 -1.22 5.90
N HIS A 58 -19.17 -2.45 6.14
CA HIS A 58 -20.11 -3.15 5.28
C HIS A 58 -21.56 -2.68 5.55
N PRO A 59 -22.50 -2.94 4.62
CA PRO A 59 -23.90 -2.52 4.78
C PRO A 59 -24.61 -3.10 6.01
N ASP A 60 -24.14 -4.23 6.53
CA ASP A 60 -24.61 -4.87 7.76
C ASP A 60 -24.02 -4.24 9.04
N GLY A 61 -23.21 -3.20 8.89
CA GLY A 61 -22.52 -2.49 9.97
C GLY A 61 -21.18 -3.12 10.38
N ASN A 62 -20.79 -4.27 9.82
CA ASN A 62 -19.52 -4.89 10.20
C ASN A 62 -18.33 -4.02 9.76
N VAL A 63 -17.38 -3.84 10.67
CA VAL A 63 -16.19 -3.01 10.49
C VAL A 63 -14.97 -3.89 10.34
N TYR A 64 -14.20 -3.62 9.29
CA TYR A 64 -13.03 -4.38 8.89
C TYR A 64 -11.81 -3.47 8.64
N PRO A 65 -10.57 -4.01 8.64
CA PRO A 65 -9.35 -3.22 8.46
C PRO A 65 -9.27 -2.51 7.10
N CYS A 66 -9.74 -3.15 6.02
CA CYS A 66 -9.82 -2.54 4.69
C CYS A 66 -10.76 -3.34 3.79
N VAL A 67 -11.04 -2.81 2.60
CA VAL A 67 -11.97 -3.43 1.62
C VAL A 67 -11.55 -4.82 1.13
N LYS A 68 -10.28 -5.21 1.32
CA LYS A 68 -9.75 -6.54 0.91
C LYS A 68 -9.62 -7.53 2.07
N ARG A 69 -9.89 -7.10 3.31
CA ARG A 69 -9.74 -7.91 4.53
C ARG A 69 -11.10 -8.01 5.18
N TYR A 70 -11.81 -9.12 5.00
CA TYR A 70 -13.16 -9.33 5.53
C TYR A 70 -13.35 -10.81 5.91
N GLY A 71 -14.38 -11.07 6.71
CA GLY A 71 -14.66 -12.39 7.30
C GLY A 71 -14.36 -12.42 8.80
N GLU A 72 -14.61 -13.57 9.44
CA GLU A 72 -14.57 -13.68 10.90
C GLU A 72 -13.21 -13.34 11.51
N THR A 73 -12.12 -13.66 10.82
CA THR A 73 -10.74 -13.41 11.31
C THR A 73 -10.31 -11.94 11.21
N ASP A 74 -11.07 -11.13 10.47
CA ASP A 74 -10.81 -9.72 10.23
C ASP A 74 -11.85 -8.80 10.86
N LEU A 75 -12.93 -9.34 11.43
CA LEU A 75 -13.97 -8.53 12.05
C LEU A 75 -13.38 -7.75 13.24
N ILE A 76 -13.43 -6.43 13.17
CA ILE A 76 -13.00 -5.56 14.27
C ILE A 76 -14.15 -5.41 15.27
N THR A 77 -15.32 -5.01 14.78
CA THR A 77 -16.55 -4.80 15.56
C THR A 77 -17.72 -4.62 14.58
N ASN A 78 -18.93 -4.39 15.10
CA ASN A 78 -20.04 -3.87 14.32
C ASN A 78 -20.32 -2.42 14.74
N ILE A 79 -20.52 -1.50 13.79
CA ILE A 79 -20.68 -0.07 14.04
C ILE A 79 -21.91 0.26 14.91
N PHE A 80 -22.89 -0.64 14.96
CA PHE A 80 -24.07 -0.50 15.81
C PHE A 80 -23.82 -0.91 17.28
N ASN A 81 -22.65 -1.48 17.60
CA ASN A 81 -22.26 -1.78 18.98
C ASN A 81 -21.95 -0.48 19.75
N THR A 82 -22.32 -0.42 21.03
CA THR A 82 -22.05 0.75 21.88
C THR A 82 -20.56 1.02 22.05
N GLU A 83 -19.75 -0.04 22.09
CA GLU A 83 -18.29 0.03 22.26
C GLU A 83 -17.53 0.12 20.92
N ALA A 84 -18.22 0.24 19.77
CA ALA A 84 -17.58 0.13 18.45
C ALA A 84 -16.38 1.07 18.26
N VAL A 85 -16.50 2.33 18.70
CA VAL A 85 -15.42 3.31 18.61
C VAL A 85 -14.23 2.90 19.47
N TYR A 86 -14.49 2.37 20.66
CA TYR A 86 -13.45 1.88 21.56
C TYR A 86 -12.72 0.67 20.97
N ASP A 87 -13.46 -0.31 20.43
CA ASP A 87 -12.90 -1.49 19.77
C ASP A 87 -11.98 -1.10 18.60
N ILE A 88 -12.44 -0.18 17.76
CA ILE A 88 -11.66 0.38 16.64
C ILE A 88 -10.37 1.05 17.14
N LEU A 89 -10.44 1.84 18.21
CA LEU A 89 -9.27 2.51 18.80
C LEU A 89 -8.26 1.52 19.37
N ILE A 90 -8.72 0.47 20.06
CA ILE A 90 -7.84 -0.57 20.59
C ILE A 90 -7.19 -1.35 19.46
N HIS A 91 -7.97 -1.78 18.46
CA HIS A 91 -7.45 -2.47 17.28
C HIS A 91 -6.36 -1.65 16.57
N ARG A 92 -6.63 -0.35 16.34
CA ARG A 92 -5.65 0.58 15.74
C ARG A 92 -4.35 0.65 16.52
N LYS A 93 -4.42 0.77 17.86
CA LYS A 93 -3.22 0.85 18.72
C LYS A 93 -2.38 -0.43 18.62
N GLU A 94 -3.03 -1.59 18.60
CA GLU A 94 -2.33 -2.87 18.46
C GLU A 94 -1.60 -3.00 17.12
N LEU A 95 -2.23 -2.57 16.02
CA LEU A 95 -1.59 -2.57 14.70
C LEU A 95 -0.40 -1.61 14.65
N ILE A 96 -0.52 -0.38 15.17
CA ILE A 96 0.59 0.59 15.23
C ILE A 96 1.78 0.01 16.02
N LYS A 97 1.51 -0.74 17.09
CA LYS A 97 2.56 -1.34 17.92
C LYS A 97 3.28 -2.50 17.21
N LYS A 98 2.59 -3.27 16.37
CA LYS A 98 3.11 -4.54 15.83
C LYS A 98 3.52 -4.48 14.36
N ASP A 99 2.77 -3.74 13.53
CA ASP A 99 2.77 -3.98 12.09
C ASP A 99 3.50 -2.90 11.28
N LEU A 100 3.98 -1.84 11.93
CA LEU A 100 4.81 -0.83 11.27
C LEU A 100 6.13 -1.44 10.77
N VAL A 101 6.65 -0.90 9.67
CA VAL A 101 7.91 -1.36 9.06
C VAL A 101 9.11 -1.37 10.02
N ASP A 102 9.13 -0.49 11.02
CA ASP A 102 10.21 -0.44 12.01
C ASP A 102 10.09 -1.53 13.07
N ASN A 103 8.88 -2.08 13.27
CA ASN A 103 8.62 -3.19 14.19
C ASN A 103 8.68 -4.56 13.48
N ASN A 104 8.62 -4.58 12.14
CA ASN A 104 8.68 -5.80 11.35
C ASN A 104 10.14 -6.21 11.05
N LYS A 105 10.57 -7.36 11.57
CA LYS A 105 11.93 -7.90 11.39
C LYS A 105 12.39 -7.99 9.93
N SER A 106 11.49 -8.31 9.00
CA SER A 106 11.83 -8.41 7.57
C SER A 106 12.03 -7.04 6.92
N CYS A 107 11.38 -6.00 7.45
CA CYS A 107 11.46 -4.63 6.93
C CYS A 107 12.59 -3.82 7.58
N GLN A 108 13.00 -4.12 8.81
CA GLN A 108 13.99 -3.33 9.55
C GLN A 108 15.30 -3.09 8.79
N LYS A 109 15.75 -4.06 7.99
CA LYS A 109 16.98 -4.00 7.17
C LYS A 109 16.71 -3.68 5.70
N CYS A 110 15.49 -3.33 5.33
CA CYS A 110 15.10 -3.08 3.94
C CYS A 110 15.19 -1.59 3.61
N GLU A 111 15.90 -1.24 2.54
CA GLU A 111 16.08 0.14 2.08
C GLU A 111 14.79 0.74 1.48
N LEU A 112 13.89 -0.10 0.96
CA LEU A 112 12.62 0.33 0.37
C LEU A 112 11.49 0.54 1.39
N LYS A 113 11.74 0.26 2.68
CA LYS A 113 10.66 0.12 3.68
C LYS A 113 9.78 1.35 3.81
N TYR A 114 10.36 2.55 3.70
CA TYR A 114 9.66 3.83 3.82
C TYR A 114 9.00 4.30 2.52
N PHE A 115 9.25 3.62 1.41
CA PHE A 115 8.51 3.83 0.17
C PHE A 115 7.35 2.83 0.06
N CYS A 116 7.59 1.55 0.35
CA CYS A 116 6.57 0.51 0.16
C CYS A 116 5.65 0.30 1.37
N GLY A 117 5.98 0.83 2.55
CA GLY A 117 5.20 0.65 3.78
C GLY A 117 5.10 -0.80 4.27
N GLY A 118 5.97 -1.68 3.79
CA GLY A 118 5.91 -3.12 4.07
C GLY A 118 4.91 -3.89 3.20
N GLY A 119 4.28 -3.26 2.19
CA GLY A 119 3.35 -3.91 1.27
C GLY A 119 1.91 -4.06 1.79
N CYS A 120 1.04 -4.63 0.95
CA CYS A 120 -0.38 -4.78 1.25
C CYS A 120 -0.62 -5.98 2.18
N ARG A 121 -1.21 -5.76 3.37
CA ARG A 121 -1.50 -6.82 4.35
C ARG A 121 -2.50 -7.85 3.82
N ALA A 122 -3.36 -7.46 2.87
CA ALA A 122 -4.31 -8.37 2.22
C ALA A 122 -3.66 -9.33 1.20
N GLU A 123 -2.50 -8.98 0.66
CA GLU A 123 -1.81 -9.76 -0.39
C GLU A 123 -0.62 -10.56 0.19
N ALA A 124 -0.64 -10.83 1.50
CA ALA A 124 0.47 -11.49 2.17
C ALA A 124 0.65 -12.93 1.69
N THR A 125 1.85 -13.23 1.20
CA THR A 125 2.26 -14.61 0.89
C THR A 125 3.14 -15.13 2.01
N ASN A 126 2.82 -16.30 2.58
CA ASN A 126 3.58 -16.89 3.71
C ASN A 126 3.79 -15.91 4.87
N HIS A 127 2.75 -15.14 5.24
CA HIS A 127 2.80 -14.12 6.30
C HIS A 127 3.79 -12.97 6.03
N LEU A 128 4.27 -12.80 4.80
CA LEU A 128 5.17 -11.72 4.38
C LEU A 128 4.51 -10.86 3.29
N PRO A 129 3.80 -9.78 3.67
CA PRO A 129 3.15 -8.84 2.75
C PRO A 129 4.08 -8.29 1.67
N CYS A 130 5.32 -7.96 2.04
CA CYS A 130 6.26 -7.33 1.13
C CYS A 130 6.74 -8.25 0.00
N LYS A 131 6.82 -9.57 0.21
CA LYS A 131 7.41 -10.51 -0.76
C LYS A 131 6.60 -10.62 -2.05
N TYR A 132 5.28 -10.46 -1.97
CA TYR A 132 4.42 -10.53 -3.14
C TYR A 132 4.68 -9.39 -4.15
N ASN A 133 5.03 -8.19 -3.64
CA ASN A 133 5.16 -6.97 -4.45
C ASN A 133 6.54 -6.30 -4.42
N CYS A 134 7.56 -6.90 -3.79
CA CYS A 134 8.86 -6.24 -3.60
C CYS A 134 9.52 -5.80 -4.92
N SER A 135 9.59 -6.69 -5.91
CA SER A 135 10.18 -6.38 -7.23
C SER A 135 9.42 -5.27 -7.97
N TYR A 136 8.11 -5.21 -7.79
CA TYR A 136 7.25 -4.18 -8.36
C TYR A 136 7.53 -2.81 -7.74
N TYR A 137 7.62 -2.71 -6.41
CA TYR A 137 7.93 -1.44 -5.75
C TYR A 137 9.36 -0.98 -6.01
N LYS A 138 10.31 -1.92 -6.08
CA LYS A 138 11.69 -1.62 -6.47
C LYS A 138 11.73 -1.00 -7.87
N PHE A 139 11.09 -1.65 -8.83
CA PHE A 139 11.00 -1.15 -10.20
C PHE A 139 10.33 0.23 -10.26
N ALA A 140 9.24 0.44 -9.51
CA ALA A 140 8.57 1.74 -9.49
C ALA A 140 9.48 2.88 -9.01
N LEU A 141 10.26 2.64 -7.95
CA LEU A 141 11.23 3.63 -7.44
C LEU A 141 12.34 3.92 -8.45
N GLU A 142 12.93 2.88 -9.04
CA GLU A 142 13.99 3.01 -10.03
C GLU A 142 13.49 3.74 -11.28
N TYR A 143 12.35 3.32 -11.83
CA TYR A 143 11.74 3.92 -13.00
C TYR A 143 11.34 5.38 -12.78
N TYR A 144 10.75 5.70 -11.63
CA TYR A 144 10.40 7.08 -11.29
C TYR A 144 11.67 7.95 -11.21
N GLY A 145 12.71 7.49 -10.50
CA GLY A 145 13.97 8.21 -10.40
C GLY A 145 14.69 8.40 -11.75
N GLU A 146 14.62 7.42 -12.65
CA GLU A 146 15.17 7.49 -14.01
C GLU A 146 14.49 8.55 -14.88
N ASN A 147 13.23 8.91 -14.60
CA ASN A 147 12.40 9.70 -15.51
C ASN A 147 11.85 11.00 -14.91
N ILE A 148 11.99 11.26 -13.61
CA ILE A 148 11.44 12.46 -12.94
C ILE A 148 11.92 13.80 -13.53
N TYR A 149 13.08 13.80 -14.21
CA TYR A 149 13.63 14.99 -14.86
C TYR A 149 13.56 14.94 -16.40
N LYS A 150 12.95 13.89 -16.97
CA LYS A 150 12.74 13.76 -18.41
C LYS A 150 11.35 14.33 -18.75
N LYS A 151 11.29 15.03 -19.88
CA LYS A 151 10.05 15.45 -20.54
C LYS A 151 9.92 14.69 -21.84
#